data_AF-J9E9W5-F1
#
_entry.id   AF-J9E9W5-F1
#
_cell.length_a   1.000
_cell.length_b   1.000
_cell.length_c   1.000
_cell.angle_alpha   90.00
_cell.angle_beta   90.00
_cell.angle_gamma   90.00
#
_symmetry.space_group_name_H-M   'P 1'
#
loop_
_entity.id
_entity.type
_entity.pdbx_description
1 polymer ?
#
loop_
_entity_poly.entity_id
_entity_poly.type
_entity_poly.pdbx_seq_one_letter_code
_entity_poly.pdbx_strand_id
1 'polypeptide(L)' 'MVGKWTCTMTMKNPTLQDQGVYKVVATNKNGTHSVEQNYVLSCTANEVFKTQ' A
#
# COMPACT_ATOMS: atom_id res chain seq x y z
N MET A 1 -10.81 22.33 -0.66
CA MET A 1 -10.38 21.12 0.07
C MET A 1 -11.46 20.07 -0.03
N VAL A 2 -11.25 19.02 -0.84
CA VAL A 2 -12.05 17.79 -0.73
C VAL A 2 -11.45 17.01 0.44
N GLY A 3 -12.18 16.84 1.55
CA GLY A 3 -11.66 16.09 2.70
C GLY A 3 -12.28 16.47 4.04
N LYS A 4 -13.48 15.97 4.32
CA LYS A 4 -14.03 15.97 5.69
C LYS A 4 -13.57 14.75 6.50
N TRP A 5 -13.11 13.70 5.81
CA TRP A 5 -12.77 12.41 6.39
C TRP A 5 -11.56 11.83 5.67
N THR A 6 -10.56 11.40 6.45
CA THR A 6 -9.38 10.69 5.98
C THR A 6 -9.30 9.36 6.72
N CYS A 7 -9.05 8.28 5.99
CA CYS A 7 -8.77 6.97 6.56
C CYS A 7 -7.36 6.57 6.14
N THR A 8 -6.52 6.20 7.12
CA THR A 8 -5.13 5.81 6.87
C THR A 8 -4.92 4.41 7.45
N MET A 9 -4.42 3.50 6.62
CA MET A 9 -3.93 2.19 7.06
C MET A 9 -2.40 2.25 7.18
N THR A 10 -1.88 1.98 8.37
CA THR A 10 -0.43 1.93 8.63
C THR A 10 -0.01 0.50 8.89
N MET A 11 0.80 -0.07 7.99
CA MET A 11 1.39 -1.39 8.17
C MET A 11 2.69 -1.29 8.98
N LYS A 12 2.78 -2.00 10.11
CA LYS A 12 4.01 -2.08 10.92
C LYS A 12 4.80 -3.33 10.50
N ASN A 13 6.07 -3.15 10.18
CA ASN A 13 6.98 -4.23 9.75
C ASN A 13 6.47 -5.03 8.54
N PRO A 14 6.27 -4.40 7.37
CA PRO A 14 5.82 -5.10 6.17
C PRO A 14 6.80 -6.21 5.78
N THR A 15 6.24 -7.35 5.37
CA THR A 15 6.96 -8.52 4.88
C THR A 15 6.77 -8.67 3.37
N LEU A 16 7.54 -9.57 2.75
CA LEU A 16 7.37 -9.90 1.33
C LEU A 16 5.98 -10.46 1.00
N GLN A 17 5.29 -11.06 1.96
CA GLN A 17 3.93 -11.60 1.77
C GLN A 17 2.86 -10.50 1.73
N ASP A 18 3.18 -9.29 2.19
CA ASP A 18 2.28 -8.14 2.16
C ASP A 18 2.29 -7.42 0.80
N GLN A 19 3.13 -7.86 -0.15
CA GLN A 19 3.13 -7.31 -1.50
C GLN A 19 1.82 -7.63 -2.24
N GLY A 20 1.28 -6.65 -2.94
CA GLY A 20 0.05 -6.85 -3.71
C GLY A 20 -0.69 -5.57 -4.06
N VAL A 21 -1.93 -5.74 -4.50
CA VAL A 21 -2.84 -4.64 -4.84
C VAL A 21 -3.77 -4.39 -3.66
N TYR A 22 -3.67 -3.20 -3.06
CA TYR A 22 -4.57 -2.76 -2.01
C TYR A 22 -5.72 -1.94 -2.59
N LYS A 23 -6.94 -2.28 -2.21
CA LYS A 23 -8.14 -1.57 -2.66
C LYS A 23 -8.81 -0.85 -1.50
N VAL A 24 -8.91 0.47 -1.60
CA VAL A 24 -9.65 1.30 -0.64
C VAL A 24 -11.05 1.51 -1.18
N VAL A 25 -12.07 1.23 -0.36
CA VAL A 25 -13.49 1.43 -0.71
C VAL A 25 -14.12 2.42 0.27
N ALA A 26 -14.57 3.55 -0.25
CA ALA A 26 -15.36 4.53 0.49
C ALA A 26 -16.84 4.35 0.17
N THR A 27 -17.64 4.06 1.20
CA THR A 27 -19.10 3.87 1.07
C THR A 27 -19.84 4.95 1.83
N ASN A 28 -20.84 5.57 1.20
CA ASN A 28 -21.79 6.45 1.87
C ASN A 28 -23.23 6.08 1.46
N LYS A 29 -24.22 6.80 2.01
CA LYS A 29 -25.64 6.54 1.70
C LYS A 29 -26.01 6.66 0.21
N ASN A 30 -25.18 7.36 -0.57
CA ASN A 30 -25.43 7.68 -1.97
C ASN A 30 -24.61 6.81 -2.94
N GLY A 31 -23.71 5.94 -2.44
CA GLY A 31 -22.95 5.03 -3.28
C GLY A 31 -21.57 4.67 -2.74
N THR A 32 -20.79 4.07 -3.63
CA THR A 32 -19.44 3.58 -3.35
C THR A 32 -18.43 4.17 -4.33
N HIS A 33 -17.22 4.42 -3.84
CA HIS A 33 -16.08 4.76 -4.66
C HIS A 33 -14.89 3.90 -4.22
N SER A 34 -14.08 3.44 -5.18
CA SER A 34 -12.90 2.64 -4.85
C SER A 34 -11.69 3.05 -5.66
N VAL A 35 -10.53 3.01 -5.01
CA VAL A 35 -9.22 3.28 -5.60
C VAL A 35 -8.29 2.12 -5.28
N GLU A 36 -7.52 1.69 -6.26
CA GLU A 36 -6.54 0.62 -6.12
C GLU A 36 -5.12 1.21 -6.10
N GLN A 37 -4.27 0.64 -5.25
CA GLN A 37 -2.88 1.04 -5.10
C GLN A 37 -1.99 -0.20 -5.04
N ASN A 38 -0.99 -0.24 -5.92
CA ASN A 38 0.00 -1.32 -5.93
C ASN A 38 1.05 -1.05 -4.86
N TYR A 39 1.31 -2.05 -4.02
CA TYR A 39 2.38 -2.05 -3.04
C TYR A 39 3.41 -3.13 -3.38
N VAL A 40 4.66 -2.69 -3.55
CA VAL A 40 5.80 -3.58 -3.80
C VAL A 40 6.87 -3.27 -2.77
N LEU A 41 7.13 -4.24 -1.89
CA LEU A 41 8.25 -4.20 -0.95
C LEU A 41 9.53 -4.56 -1.71
N SER A 42 10.25 -3.57 -2.23
CA SER A 42 11.56 -3.84 -2.83
C SER A 42 12.51 -4.31 -1.71
N CYS A 43 12.88 -5.60 -1.73
CA CYS A 43 14.04 -6.06 -0.99
C CYS A 43 15.27 -5.43 -1.64
N THR A 44 15.64 -4.23 -1.24
CA THR A 44 16.99 -3.72 -1.49
C THR A 44 17.93 -4.52 -0.60
N ALA A 45 18.24 -5.74 -1.04
CA ALA A 45 19.42 -6.43 -0.56
C ALA A 45 20.58 -5.50 -0.91
N ASN A 46 21.27 -4.98 0.10
CA ASN A 46 22.63 -4.43 -0.07
C ASN A 46 23.58 -5.61 -0.35
N GLU A 47 23.27 -6.42 -1.36
CA GLU A 47 24.13 -7.47 -1.86
C GLU A 47 25.21 -6.79 -2.70
N VAL A 48 26.24 -6.36 -1.96
CA VAL A 48 27.57 -6.11 -2.51
C VAL A 48 27.95 -7.36 -3.29
N PHE A 49 27.84 -7.29 -4.61
CA PHE A 49 28.47 -8.26 -5.50
C PHE A 49 29.95 -8.26 -5.16
N LYS A 50 30.41 -9.22 -4.35
CA LYS A 50 31.84 -9.51 -4.23
C LYS A 50 32.24 -10.13 -5.57
N THR A 51 32.82 -9.32 -6.45
CA THR A 51 33.62 -9.80 -7.57
C THR A 51 34.75 -10.65 -7.01
N GLN A 52 34.79 -11.92 -7.41
CA GLN A 52 35.92 -12.84 -7.18
C GLN A 52 37.20 -12.31 -7.81
#